data_AF-A0A8H3X116-F1
#
_entry.id   AF-A0A8H3X116-F1
#
_cell.length_a   1.000
_cell.length_b   1.000
_cell.length_c   1.000
_cell.angle_alpha   90.00
_cell.angle_beta   90.00
_cell.angle_gamma   90.00
#
_symmetry.space_group_name_H-M   'P 1'
#
loop_
_entity.id
_entity.type
_entity.pdbx_description
1 polymer ?
#
loop_
_entity_poly.entity_id
_entity_poly.type
_entity_poly.pdbx_seq_one_letter_code
_entity_poly.pdbx_strand_id
1 'polypeptide(L)'
;MFPKFSRSDVFLFALLIILALIYDSLRQTNLKIDMIQIDLSENTKYFYFVFACLFILWHKINSTSQKIEEILALSNNIHNDINRIRETSQIENKRIERTIADLSNNINRIHEISQAESESIERNILNLSNNINRIHETTQIENERIERNIADLNNNVNRIRETSQTENGRIARTITNLSNNVNRIRETSQAENERIERAITNLNNNVNRMRETFQSESERIERAILDLSDEIYEICEADMNQGLNQFSTTNGANTGQNLNYTNSATLWNVFRSLVDQRIARESRSLNSMFDEITSMINISKSTVYNFYHRKTNPRETTVNEIRRWVNGEVGRNNNLNNLYTILMNV
;
A
#
# COMPACT_ATOMS: atom_id res chain seq x y z
N MET A 1 26.62 -44.16 117.23
CA MET A 1 26.28 -45.45 116.59
C MET A 1 25.79 -46.39 117.68
N PHE A 2 24.48 -46.45 117.91
CA PHE A 2 23.90 -47.36 118.90
C PHE A 2 23.80 -48.76 118.28
N PRO A 3 24.16 -49.84 119.00
CA PRO A 3 24.03 -51.19 118.49
C PRO A 3 22.55 -51.48 118.21
N LYS A 4 22.24 -51.90 116.98
CA LYS A 4 20.93 -52.45 116.60
C LYS A 4 20.77 -53.79 117.31
N PHE A 5 20.17 -53.79 118.49
CA PHE A 5 19.68 -55.02 119.11
C PHE A 5 18.60 -55.64 118.22
N SER A 6 18.73 -56.92 117.90
CA SER A 6 17.71 -57.66 117.17
C SER A 6 16.44 -57.74 118.02
N ARG A 7 15.26 -57.86 117.39
CA ARG A 7 14.00 -58.00 118.14
C ARG A 7 13.98 -59.27 119.01
N SER A 8 14.74 -60.29 118.60
CA SER A 8 15.03 -61.48 119.41
C SER A 8 15.83 -61.12 120.65
N ASP A 9 16.75 -60.15 120.58
CA ASP A 9 17.61 -59.75 121.69
C ASP A 9 16.83 -59.01 122.76
N VAL A 10 15.85 -58.17 122.39
CA VAL A 10 14.98 -57.48 123.35
C VAL A 10 14.02 -58.45 124.04
N PHE A 11 13.47 -59.41 123.31
CA PHE A 11 12.65 -60.48 123.89
C PHE A 11 13.48 -61.39 124.80
N LEU A 12 14.70 -61.76 124.38
CA LEU A 12 15.68 -62.49 125.20
C LEU A 12 16.04 -61.69 126.45
N PHE A 13 16.29 -60.39 126.36
CA PHE A 13 16.58 -59.55 127.52
C PHE A 13 15.40 -59.48 128.48
N ALA A 14 14.17 -59.32 127.98
CA ALA A 14 12.97 -59.32 128.81
C ALA A 14 12.75 -60.68 129.49
N LEU A 15 12.93 -61.78 128.75
CA LEU A 15 12.87 -63.14 129.29
C LEU A 15 13.95 -63.37 130.36
N LEU A 16 15.16 -62.86 130.12
CA LEU A 16 16.32 -63.00 131.00
C LEU A 16 16.18 -62.13 132.26
N ILE A 17 15.57 -60.95 132.17
CA ILE A 17 15.17 -60.13 133.33
C ILE A 17 14.09 -60.83 134.14
N ILE A 18 13.08 -61.40 133.49
CA ILE A 18 12.03 -62.18 134.18
C ILE A 18 12.63 -63.41 134.86
N LEU A 19 13.48 -64.17 134.17
CA LEU A 19 14.23 -65.30 134.75
C LEU A 19 15.14 -64.86 135.90
N ALA A 20 15.81 -63.71 135.80
CA ALA A 20 16.65 -63.17 136.86
C ALA A 20 15.84 -62.72 138.07
N LEU A 21 14.65 -62.13 137.87
CA LEU A 21 13.73 -61.76 138.96
C LEU A 21 13.14 -63.00 139.65
N ILE A 22 12.81 -64.04 138.89
CA ILE A 22 12.39 -65.34 139.45
C ILE A 22 13.54 -65.95 140.26
N TYR A 23 14.75 -65.94 139.71
CA TYR A 23 15.94 -66.46 140.38
C TYR A 23 16.26 -65.69 141.67
N ASP A 24 16.19 -64.36 141.64
CA ASP A 24 16.44 -63.53 142.82
C ASP A 24 15.35 -63.68 143.87
N SER A 25 14.08 -63.82 143.46
CA SER A 25 12.97 -64.10 144.37
C SER A 25 13.08 -65.48 145.03
N LEU A 26 13.54 -66.51 144.29
CA LEU A 26 13.84 -67.85 144.84
C LEU A 26 15.04 -67.82 145.81
N ARG A 27 16.02 -66.95 145.56
CA ARG A 27 17.25 -66.81 146.36
C ARG A 27 17.02 -66.06 147.67
N GLN A 28 16.14 -65.05 147.70
CA GLN A 28 15.87 -64.25 148.90
C GLN A 28 14.99 -64.98 149.93
N THR A 29 14.25 -66.00 149.52
CA THR A 29 13.47 -66.83 150.43
C THR A 29 14.30 -68.02 150.93
N ASN A 30 14.65 -68.07 152.21
CA ASN A 30 15.17 -69.27 152.91
C ASN A 30 14.07 -70.36 153.03
N LEU A 31 13.47 -70.79 151.92
CA LEU A 31 12.36 -71.73 151.88
C LEU A 31 12.87 -73.18 151.86
N LYS A 32 12.40 -73.99 152.82
CA LYS A 32 12.56 -75.45 152.78
C LYS A 32 11.88 -76.00 151.51
N ILE A 33 12.51 -77.00 150.89
CA ILE A 33 12.08 -77.66 149.63
C ILE A 33 10.58 -78.02 149.60
N ASP A 34 9.97 -78.32 150.74
CA ASP A 34 8.55 -78.71 150.83
C ASP A 34 7.56 -77.54 150.64
N MET A 35 7.96 -76.29 150.91
CA MET A 35 7.12 -75.11 150.64
C MET A 35 7.21 -74.62 149.20
N ILE A 36 8.31 -74.94 148.50
CA ILE A 36 8.56 -74.59 147.10
C ILE A 36 7.52 -75.28 146.18
N GLN A 37 7.02 -76.48 146.52
CA GLN A 37 6.02 -77.18 145.69
C GLN A 37 4.62 -76.54 145.70
N ILE A 38 4.16 -75.99 146.83
CA ILE A 38 2.82 -75.39 146.93
C ILE A 38 2.79 -74.02 146.26
N ASP A 39 3.80 -73.18 146.53
CA ASP A 39 3.93 -71.84 145.96
C ASP A 39 4.27 -71.86 144.46
N LEU A 40 5.01 -72.87 143.96
CA LEU A 40 5.20 -73.02 142.52
C LEU A 40 3.95 -73.55 141.79
N SER A 41 3.09 -74.35 142.42
CA SER A 41 1.90 -74.92 141.75
C SER A 41 0.79 -73.89 141.51
N GLU A 42 0.63 -72.93 142.42
CA GLU A 42 -0.29 -71.80 142.23
C GLU A 42 0.31 -70.76 141.27
N ASN A 43 1.62 -70.51 141.33
CA ASN A 43 2.30 -69.59 140.42
C ASN A 43 2.49 -70.13 138.99
N THR A 44 2.45 -71.44 138.75
CA THR A 44 2.63 -72.01 137.39
C THR A 44 1.54 -71.53 136.43
N LYS A 45 0.30 -71.38 136.91
CA LYS A 45 -0.81 -70.85 136.11
C LYS A 45 -0.58 -69.40 135.73
N TYR A 46 -0.04 -68.59 136.65
CA TYR A 46 0.37 -67.21 136.38
C TYR A 46 1.53 -67.16 135.38
N PHE A 47 2.49 -68.07 135.46
CA PHE A 47 3.57 -68.16 134.48
C PHE A 47 3.08 -68.52 133.08
N TYR A 48 2.22 -69.53 132.92
CA TYR A 48 1.61 -69.84 131.62
C TYR A 48 0.79 -68.68 131.06
N PHE A 49 0.04 -67.99 131.93
CA PHE A 49 -0.73 -66.80 131.54
C PHE A 49 0.19 -65.67 131.07
N VAL A 50 1.25 -65.34 131.82
CA VAL A 50 2.25 -64.33 131.44
C VAL A 50 2.95 -64.72 130.14
N PHE A 51 3.32 -65.98 129.97
CA PHE A 51 3.97 -66.46 128.74
C PHE A 51 3.04 -66.40 127.53
N ALA A 52 1.76 -66.78 127.70
CA ALA A 52 0.74 -66.65 126.66
C ALA A 52 0.49 -65.18 126.28
N CYS A 53 0.41 -64.29 127.27
CA CYS A 53 0.32 -62.84 127.04
C CYS A 53 1.55 -62.32 126.29
N LEU A 54 2.76 -62.70 126.69
CA LEU A 54 4.00 -62.32 126.03
C LEU A 54 4.09 -62.86 124.60
N PHE A 55 3.63 -64.09 124.35
CA PHE A 55 3.58 -64.69 123.02
C PHE A 55 2.58 -63.98 122.11
N ILE A 56 1.37 -63.68 122.59
CA ILE A 56 0.36 -62.91 121.86
C ILE A 56 0.88 -61.50 121.57
N LEU A 57 1.51 -60.86 122.55
CA LEU A 57 2.09 -59.52 122.41
C LEU A 57 3.23 -59.55 121.37
N TRP A 58 4.13 -60.52 121.45
CA TRP A 58 5.23 -60.71 120.49
C TRP A 58 4.70 -60.95 119.08
N HIS A 59 3.71 -61.84 118.90
CA HIS A 59 3.11 -62.11 117.61
C HIS A 59 2.42 -60.85 117.03
N LYS A 60 1.70 -60.09 117.87
CA LYS A 60 1.07 -58.82 117.46
C LYS A 60 2.12 -57.76 117.11
N ILE A 61 3.21 -57.65 117.87
CA ILE A 61 4.35 -56.76 117.57
C ILE A 61 4.99 -57.16 116.25
N ASN A 62 5.22 -58.46 116.00
CA ASN A 62 5.85 -58.94 114.79
C ASN A 62 4.97 -58.71 113.54
N SER A 63 3.66 -59.02 113.64
CA SER A 63 2.69 -58.74 112.57
C SER A 63 2.55 -57.25 112.28
N THR A 64 2.50 -56.41 113.31
CA THR A 64 2.47 -54.94 113.15
C THR A 64 3.75 -54.45 112.49
N SER A 65 4.89 -55.02 112.85
CA SER A 65 6.16 -54.64 112.26
C SER A 65 6.28 -55.01 110.78
N GLN A 66 5.77 -56.17 110.37
CA GLN A 66 5.77 -56.56 108.96
C GLN A 66 4.92 -55.58 108.13
N LYS A 67 3.74 -55.20 108.63
CA LYS A 67 2.89 -54.18 107.99
C LYS A 67 3.60 -52.82 107.88
N ILE A 68 4.37 -52.44 108.90
CA ILE A 68 5.18 -51.21 108.85
C ILE A 68 6.24 -51.29 107.75
N GLU A 69 6.92 -52.42 107.59
CA GLU A 69 7.92 -52.62 106.53
C GLU A 69 7.28 -52.59 105.13
N GLU A 70 6.11 -53.19 104.95
CA GLU A 70 5.34 -53.11 103.70
C GLU A 70 4.89 -51.67 103.39
N ILE A 71 4.43 -50.92 104.39
CA ILE A 71 4.07 -49.50 104.25
C ILE A 71 5.31 -48.66 103.88
N LEU A 72 6.46 -48.92 104.49
CA LEU A 72 7.71 -48.22 104.15
C LEU A 72 8.16 -48.54 102.72
N ALA A 73 8.07 -49.80 102.29
CA ALA A 73 8.37 -50.20 100.93
C ALA A 73 7.42 -49.53 99.92
N LEU A 74 6.11 -49.52 100.21
CA LEU A 74 5.10 -48.83 99.40
C LEU A 74 5.37 -47.32 99.34
N SER A 75 5.69 -46.70 100.48
CA SER A 75 6.03 -45.28 100.56
C SER A 75 7.24 -44.94 99.70
N ASN A 76 8.27 -45.78 99.71
CA ASN A 76 9.46 -45.59 98.86
C ASN A 76 9.12 -45.74 97.37
N ASN A 77 8.29 -46.72 97.00
CA ASN A 77 7.84 -46.90 95.62
C ASN A 77 7.02 -45.70 95.14
N ILE A 78 6.06 -45.23 95.95
CA ILE A 78 5.28 -44.02 95.64
C ILE A 78 6.19 -42.80 95.49
N HIS A 79 7.16 -42.62 96.39
CA HIS A 79 8.11 -41.52 96.30
C HIS A 79 8.92 -41.56 94.99
N ASN A 80 9.38 -42.75 94.60
CA ASN A 80 10.10 -42.96 93.34
C ASN A 80 9.22 -42.68 92.12
N ASP A 81 7.97 -43.15 92.11
CA ASP A 81 7.03 -42.88 91.02
C ASP A 81 6.70 -41.39 90.91
N ILE A 82 6.50 -40.70 92.03
CA ILE A 82 6.30 -39.24 92.06
C ILE A 82 7.51 -38.52 91.47
N ASN A 83 8.73 -38.93 91.83
CA ASN A 83 9.95 -38.33 91.28
C ASN A 83 10.06 -38.59 89.76
N ARG A 84 9.78 -39.82 89.31
CA ARG A 84 9.78 -40.16 87.89
C ARG A 84 8.76 -39.37 87.08
N ILE A 85 7.52 -39.25 87.59
CA ILE A 85 6.47 -38.44 86.96
C ILE A 85 6.94 -36.98 86.85
N ARG A 86 7.47 -36.42 87.94
CA ARG A 86 7.98 -35.04 87.97
C ARG A 86 9.05 -34.81 86.90
N GLU A 87 10.03 -35.71 86.79
CA GLU A 87 11.09 -35.63 85.78
C GLU A 87 10.51 -35.71 84.35
N THR A 88 9.61 -36.66 84.10
CA THR A 88 8.97 -36.79 82.77
C THR A 88 8.17 -35.55 82.39
N SER A 89 7.36 -35.01 83.30
CA SER A 89 6.59 -33.78 83.05
C SER A 89 7.49 -32.57 82.84
N GLN A 90 8.64 -32.47 83.53
CA GLN A 90 9.60 -31.39 83.31
C GLN A 90 10.25 -31.47 81.92
N ILE A 91 10.59 -32.68 81.47
CA ILE A 91 11.14 -32.90 80.13
C ILE A 91 10.09 -32.53 79.07
N GLU A 92 8.86 -32.97 79.25
CA GLU A 92 7.76 -32.71 78.32
C GLU A 92 7.40 -31.23 78.27
N ASN A 93 7.32 -30.54 79.41
CA ASN A 93 7.12 -29.09 79.48
C ASN A 93 8.23 -28.33 78.73
N LYS A 94 9.50 -28.70 78.93
CA LYS A 94 10.62 -28.09 78.16
C LYS A 94 10.50 -28.34 76.66
N ARG A 95 9.95 -29.50 76.24
CA ARG A 95 9.73 -29.80 74.82
C ARG A 95 8.58 -28.95 74.24
N ILE A 96 7.51 -28.80 75.01
CA ILE A 96 6.36 -27.94 74.66
C ILE A 96 6.82 -26.48 74.55
N GLU A 97 7.57 -25.96 75.52
CA GLU A 97 8.10 -24.59 75.51
C GLU A 97 8.93 -24.31 74.26
N ARG A 98 9.85 -25.23 73.88
CA ARG A 98 10.62 -25.09 72.62
C ARG A 98 9.71 -25.06 71.39
N THR A 99 8.72 -25.95 71.35
CA THR A 99 7.78 -26.02 70.22
C THR A 99 6.95 -24.73 70.10
N ILE A 100 6.50 -24.17 71.24
CA ILE A 100 5.79 -22.90 71.27
C ILE A 100 6.68 -21.76 70.76
N ALA A 101 7.96 -21.72 71.19
CA ALA A 101 8.91 -20.72 70.73
C ALA A 101 9.16 -20.81 69.21
N ASP A 102 9.36 -22.02 68.68
CA ASP A 102 9.56 -22.27 67.25
C ASP A 102 8.32 -21.87 66.43
N LEU A 103 7.12 -22.23 66.90
CA LEU A 103 5.87 -21.83 66.26
C LEU A 103 5.68 -20.32 66.29
N SER A 104 5.97 -19.66 67.41
CA SER A 104 5.88 -18.20 67.51
C SER A 104 6.82 -17.51 66.52
N ASN A 105 8.04 -18.03 66.36
CA ASN A 105 8.99 -17.51 65.38
C ASN A 105 8.49 -17.72 63.94
N ASN A 106 7.93 -18.90 63.63
CA ASN A 106 7.36 -19.16 62.31
C ASN A 106 6.17 -18.26 61.99
N ILE A 107 5.28 -18.02 62.98
CA ILE A 107 4.15 -17.10 62.84
C ILE A 107 4.66 -15.68 62.54
N ASN A 108 5.65 -15.19 63.26
CA ASN A 108 6.22 -13.86 63.02
C ASN A 108 6.83 -13.75 61.62
N ARG A 109 7.58 -14.77 61.17
CA ARG A 109 8.15 -14.79 59.82
C ARG A 109 7.08 -14.79 58.72
N ILE A 110 6.01 -15.57 58.91
CA ILE A 110 4.88 -15.58 57.98
C ILE A 110 4.20 -14.21 57.94
N HIS A 111 4.03 -13.57 59.10
CA HIS A 111 3.45 -12.24 59.17
C HIS A 111 4.30 -11.20 58.42
N GLU A 112 5.61 -11.19 58.63
CA GLU A 112 6.54 -10.29 57.93
C GLU A 112 6.52 -10.50 56.40
N ILE A 113 6.55 -11.76 55.95
CA ILE A 113 6.47 -12.10 54.52
C ILE A 113 5.14 -11.63 53.93
N SER A 114 4.03 -11.93 54.60
CA SER A 114 2.70 -11.55 54.14
C SER A 114 2.53 -10.02 54.08
N GLN A 115 3.11 -9.28 55.02
CA GLN A 115 3.09 -7.82 54.99
C GLN A 115 3.89 -7.27 53.81
N ALA A 116 5.11 -7.78 53.59
CA ALA A 116 5.95 -7.35 52.47
C ALA A 116 5.31 -7.66 51.11
N GLU A 117 4.65 -8.81 50.97
CA GLU A 117 3.87 -9.18 49.78
C GLU A 117 2.68 -8.22 49.57
N SER A 118 1.94 -7.90 50.64
CA SER A 118 0.83 -6.94 50.56
C SER A 118 1.30 -5.57 50.09
N GLU A 119 2.40 -5.04 50.64
CA GLU A 119 2.99 -3.76 50.24
C GLU A 119 3.52 -3.78 48.79
N SER A 120 4.02 -4.93 48.32
CA SER A 120 4.41 -5.11 46.92
C SER A 120 3.21 -5.08 45.99
N ILE A 121 2.14 -5.79 46.35
CA ILE A 121 0.88 -5.84 45.59
C ILE A 121 0.25 -4.44 45.52
N GLU A 122 0.19 -3.71 46.62
CA GLU A 122 -0.37 -2.36 46.66
C GLU A 122 0.38 -1.39 45.73
N ARG A 123 1.72 -1.43 45.72
CA ARG A 123 2.53 -0.66 44.79
C ARG A 123 2.27 -1.03 43.33
N ASN A 124 2.09 -2.32 43.04
CA ASN A 124 1.78 -2.77 41.69
C ASN A 124 0.38 -2.30 41.24
N ILE A 125 -0.61 -2.34 42.12
CA ILE A 125 -1.96 -1.82 41.85
C ILE A 125 -1.91 -0.32 41.55
N LEU A 126 -1.19 0.47 42.35
CA LEU A 126 -1.02 1.91 42.12
C LEU A 126 -0.35 2.19 40.77
N ASN A 127 0.72 1.47 40.44
CA ASN A 127 1.42 1.61 39.16
C ASN A 127 0.52 1.27 37.96
N LEU A 128 -0.24 0.17 38.05
CA LEU A 128 -1.18 -0.24 37.01
C LEU A 128 -2.30 0.79 36.84
N SER A 129 -2.86 1.30 37.94
CA SER A 129 -3.88 2.35 37.92
C SER A 129 -3.38 3.62 37.21
N ASN A 130 -2.17 4.07 37.54
CA ASN A 130 -1.55 5.22 36.88
C ASN A 130 -1.31 4.96 35.39
N ASN A 131 -0.86 3.77 35.00
CA ASN A 131 -0.67 3.43 33.60
C ASN A 131 -1.99 3.40 32.82
N ILE A 132 -3.06 2.86 33.41
CA ILE A 132 -4.41 2.86 32.83
C ILE A 132 -4.88 4.28 32.60
N ASN A 133 -4.73 5.18 33.58
CA ASN A 133 -5.13 6.58 33.45
C ASN A 133 -4.37 7.28 32.33
N ARG A 134 -3.05 7.09 32.24
CA ARG A 134 -2.23 7.67 31.15
C ARG A 134 -2.65 7.16 29.77
N ILE A 135 -2.96 5.88 29.65
CA ILE A 135 -3.44 5.28 28.39
C ILE A 135 -4.81 5.89 28.03
N HIS A 136 -5.70 6.04 29.01
CA HIS A 136 -7.01 6.63 28.80
C HIS A 136 -6.91 8.07 28.29
N GLU A 137 -6.10 8.91 28.95
CA GLU A 137 -5.84 10.30 28.53
C GLU A 137 -5.25 10.37 27.12
N THR A 138 -4.24 9.55 26.83
CA THR A 138 -3.61 9.50 25.50
C THR A 138 -4.61 9.09 24.42
N THR A 139 -5.44 8.09 24.70
CA THR A 139 -6.47 7.61 23.77
C THR A 139 -7.53 8.67 23.51
N GLN A 140 -7.94 9.42 24.55
CA GLN A 140 -8.90 10.51 24.40
C GLN A 140 -8.35 11.62 23.50
N ILE A 141 -7.10 12.06 23.72
CA ILE A 141 -6.45 13.09 22.91
C ILE A 141 -6.35 12.65 21.43
N GLU A 142 -5.99 11.38 21.19
CA GLU A 142 -5.88 10.84 19.84
C GLU A 142 -7.25 10.79 19.14
N ASN A 143 -8.31 10.40 19.86
CA ASN A 143 -9.68 10.41 19.33
C ASN A 143 -10.13 11.83 18.95
N GLU A 144 -9.92 12.82 19.81
CA GLU A 144 -10.24 14.24 19.53
C GLU A 144 -9.44 14.77 18.32
N ARG A 145 -8.22 14.30 18.11
CA ARG A 145 -7.41 14.63 16.93
C ARG A 145 -7.97 13.97 15.66
N ILE A 146 -8.36 12.69 15.74
CA ILE A 146 -8.95 11.95 14.62
C ILE A 146 -10.27 12.59 14.20
N GLU A 147 -11.14 12.96 15.15
CA GLU A 147 -12.42 13.62 14.87
C GLU A 147 -12.22 14.95 14.12
N ARG A 148 -11.26 15.77 14.54
CA ARG A 148 -10.89 17.01 13.82
C ARG A 148 -10.41 16.73 12.40
N ASN A 149 -9.53 15.75 12.22
CA ASN A 149 -9.04 15.37 10.89
C ASN A 149 -10.18 14.89 9.97
N ILE A 150 -11.13 14.11 10.50
CA ILE A 150 -12.30 13.65 9.74
C ILE A 150 -13.17 14.84 9.31
N ALA A 151 -13.40 15.80 10.20
CA ALA A 151 -14.16 17.01 9.89
C ALA A 151 -13.49 17.83 8.78
N ASP A 152 -12.17 18.04 8.85
CA ASP A 152 -11.39 18.76 7.85
C ASP A 152 -11.41 18.05 6.49
N LEU A 153 -11.25 16.72 6.48
CA LEU A 153 -11.33 15.92 5.26
C LEU A 153 -12.73 16.00 4.62
N ASN A 154 -13.80 15.91 5.41
CA ASN A 154 -15.16 16.06 4.91
C ASN A 154 -15.39 17.45 4.29
N ASN A 155 -14.87 18.51 4.92
CA ASN A 155 -14.94 19.86 4.36
C ASN A 155 -14.19 19.97 3.03
N ASN A 156 -13.00 19.38 2.92
CA ASN A 156 -12.23 19.36 1.67
C ASN A 156 -12.95 18.59 0.56
N VAL A 157 -13.50 17.41 0.88
CA VAL A 157 -14.28 16.61 -0.08
C VAL A 157 -15.50 17.39 -0.58
N ASN A 158 -16.22 18.07 0.31
CA ASN A 158 -17.36 18.90 -0.08
C ASN A 158 -16.95 20.04 -1.01
N ARG A 159 -15.87 20.76 -0.71
CA ARG A 159 -15.33 21.84 -1.57
C ARG A 159 -14.94 21.34 -2.95
N ILE A 160 -14.27 20.18 -3.04
CA ILE A 160 -13.89 19.56 -4.32
C ILE A 160 -15.14 19.19 -5.13
N ARG A 161 -16.15 18.61 -4.46
CA ARG A 161 -17.41 18.23 -5.09
C ARG A 161 -18.12 19.45 -5.69
N GLU A 162 -18.24 20.53 -4.94
CA GLU A 162 -18.88 21.78 -5.39
C GLU A 162 -18.13 22.43 -6.54
N THR A 163 -16.79 22.46 -6.47
CA THR A 163 -15.94 22.98 -7.54
C THR A 163 -16.12 22.17 -8.82
N SER A 164 -16.10 20.85 -8.72
CA SER A 164 -16.27 19.93 -9.87
C SER A 164 -17.66 20.06 -10.49
N GLN A 165 -18.71 20.16 -9.67
CA GLN A 165 -20.08 20.39 -10.16
C GLN A 165 -20.21 21.72 -10.90
N THR A 166 -19.60 22.77 -10.37
CA THR A 166 -19.58 24.09 -11.01
C THR A 166 -18.87 24.04 -12.36
N GLU A 167 -17.69 23.42 -12.42
CA GLU A 167 -16.91 23.31 -13.65
C GLU A 167 -17.60 22.44 -14.69
N ASN A 168 -18.17 21.30 -14.29
CA ASN A 168 -18.99 20.47 -15.18
C ASN A 168 -20.17 21.27 -15.75
N GLY A 169 -20.82 22.10 -14.93
CA GLY A 169 -21.87 23.01 -15.40
C GLY A 169 -21.37 24.04 -16.42
N ARG A 170 -20.16 24.59 -16.24
CA ARG A 170 -19.53 25.50 -17.21
C ARG A 170 -19.21 24.78 -18.52
N ILE A 171 -18.58 23.61 -18.45
CA ILE A 171 -18.24 22.78 -19.61
C ILE A 171 -19.50 22.41 -20.40
N ALA A 172 -20.56 21.97 -19.73
CA ALA A 172 -21.83 21.61 -20.39
C ALA A 172 -22.43 22.80 -21.18
N ARG A 173 -22.39 24.01 -20.61
CA ARG A 173 -22.84 25.23 -21.32
C ARG A 173 -21.95 25.53 -22.53
N THR A 174 -20.63 25.42 -22.39
CA THR A 174 -19.69 25.62 -23.50
C THR A 174 -19.93 24.63 -24.63
N ILE A 175 -20.10 23.34 -24.31
CA ILE A 175 -20.42 22.30 -25.29
C ILE A 175 -21.73 22.62 -26.03
N THR A 176 -22.76 23.03 -25.30
CA THR A 176 -24.06 23.43 -25.89
C THR A 176 -23.89 24.60 -26.85
N ASN A 177 -23.16 25.64 -26.44
CA ASN A 177 -22.90 26.82 -27.27
C ASN A 177 -22.11 26.46 -28.54
N LEU A 178 -21.07 25.63 -28.42
CA LEU A 178 -20.29 25.17 -29.56
C LEU A 178 -21.13 24.32 -30.52
N SER A 179 -21.95 23.41 -30.00
CA SER A 179 -22.87 22.61 -30.81
C SER A 179 -23.84 23.48 -31.61
N ASN A 180 -24.41 24.51 -30.98
CA ASN A 180 -25.27 25.47 -31.66
C ASN A 180 -24.53 26.26 -32.76
N ASN A 181 -23.29 26.70 -32.49
CA ASN A 181 -22.48 27.40 -33.48
C ASN A 181 -22.12 26.50 -34.68
N VAL A 182 -21.74 25.24 -34.43
CA VAL A 182 -21.47 24.25 -35.49
C VAL A 182 -22.71 24.02 -36.35
N ASN A 183 -23.89 23.87 -35.73
CA ASN A 183 -25.14 23.71 -36.47
C ASN A 183 -25.45 24.94 -37.36
N ARG A 184 -25.28 26.16 -36.83
CA ARG A 184 -25.48 27.39 -37.61
C ARG A 184 -24.52 27.51 -38.80
N ILE A 185 -23.24 27.15 -38.60
CA ILE A 185 -22.25 27.14 -39.69
C ILE A 185 -22.67 26.13 -40.76
N ARG A 186 -23.03 24.91 -40.35
CA ARG A 186 -23.48 23.85 -41.25
C ARG A 186 -24.68 24.31 -42.10
N GLU A 187 -25.70 24.90 -41.47
CA GLU A 187 -26.88 25.43 -42.16
C GLU A 187 -26.51 26.54 -43.15
N THR A 188 -25.63 27.46 -42.74
CA THR A 188 -25.17 28.56 -43.60
C THR A 188 -24.40 28.05 -44.82
N SER A 189 -23.45 27.13 -44.61
CA SER A 189 -22.68 26.53 -45.70
C SER A 189 -23.54 25.71 -46.64
N GLN A 190 -24.55 24.99 -46.13
CA GLN A 190 -25.49 24.26 -46.97
C GLN A 190 -26.30 25.23 -47.85
N ALA A 191 -26.84 26.30 -47.28
CA ALA A 191 -27.58 27.31 -48.04
C ALA A 191 -26.71 28.01 -49.09
N GLU A 192 -25.44 28.25 -48.79
CA GLU A 192 -24.48 28.83 -49.74
C GLU A 192 -24.15 27.86 -50.88
N ASN A 193 -23.92 26.57 -50.58
CA ASN A 193 -23.72 25.54 -51.61
C ASN A 193 -24.94 25.46 -52.54
N GLU A 194 -26.16 25.45 -52.01
CA GLU A 194 -27.39 25.45 -52.82
C GLU A 194 -27.54 26.71 -53.70
N ARG A 195 -26.99 27.86 -53.27
CA ARG A 195 -26.94 29.08 -54.10
C ARG A 195 -25.90 28.96 -55.21
N ILE A 196 -24.72 28.44 -54.88
CA ILE A 196 -23.63 28.22 -55.84
C ILE A 196 -24.06 27.22 -56.93
N GLU A 197 -24.65 26.09 -56.55
CA GLU A 197 -25.15 25.08 -57.51
C GLU A 197 -26.17 25.65 -58.50
N ARG A 198 -27.09 26.49 -58.00
CA ARG A 198 -28.04 27.23 -58.87
C ARG A 198 -27.33 28.20 -59.81
N ALA A 199 -26.33 28.94 -59.32
CA ALA A 199 -25.56 29.87 -60.14
C ALA A 199 -24.77 29.14 -61.24
N ILE A 200 -24.12 28.02 -60.91
CA ILE A 200 -23.40 27.16 -61.86
C ILE A 200 -24.37 26.64 -62.93
N THR A 201 -25.53 26.12 -62.53
CA THR A 201 -26.56 25.62 -63.46
C THR A 201 -27.01 26.73 -64.44
N ASN A 202 -27.29 27.92 -63.92
CA ASN A 202 -27.69 29.06 -64.75
C ASN A 202 -26.59 29.49 -65.74
N LEU A 203 -25.34 29.56 -65.27
CA LEU A 203 -24.19 29.87 -66.13
C LEU A 203 -24.00 28.83 -67.23
N ASN A 204 -24.11 27.54 -66.89
CA ASN A 204 -23.98 26.45 -67.85
C ASN A 204 -25.07 26.53 -68.94
N ASN A 205 -26.31 26.82 -68.55
CA ASN A 205 -27.40 27.05 -69.51
C ASN A 205 -27.13 28.24 -70.43
N ASN A 206 -26.61 29.35 -69.90
CA ASN A 206 -26.23 30.52 -70.71
C ASN A 206 -25.10 30.20 -71.70
N VAL A 207 -24.06 29.48 -71.25
CA VAL A 207 -22.96 29.02 -72.10
C VAL A 207 -23.47 28.12 -73.22
N ASN A 208 -24.35 27.16 -72.92
CA ASN A 208 -24.95 26.28 -73.92
C ASN A 208 -25.75 27.06 -74.96
N ARG A 209 -26.62 28.00 -74.52
CA ARG A 209 -27.38 28.87 -75.44
C ARG A 209 -26.46 29.71 -76.34
N MET A 210 -25.38 30.23 -75.77
CA MET A 210 -24.40 31.01 -76.52
C MET A 210 -23.68 30.14 -77.55
N ARG A 211 -23.27 28.92 -77.18
CA ARG A 211 -22.69 27.92 -78.08
C ARG A 211 -23.63 27.59 -79.23
N GLU A 212 -24.91 27.32 -78.95
CA GLU A 212 -25.94 27.06 -79.95
C GLU A 212 -26.11 28.25 -80.92
N THR A 213 -26.10 29.48 -80.39
CA THR A 213 -26.19 30.70 -81.20
C THR A 213 -24.99 30.84 -82.14
N PHE A 214 -23.77 30.69 -81.62
CA PHE A 214 -22.55 30.75 -82.43
C PHE A 214 -22.50 29.64 -83.48
N GLN A 215 -22.92 28.42 -83.13
CA GLN A 215 -22.97 27.31 -84.08
C GLN A 215 -23.96 27.60 -85.21
N SER A 216 -25.17 28.08 -84.88
CA SER A 216 -26.16 28.46 -85.89
C SER A 216 -25.67 29.61 -86.78
N GLU A 217 -24.98 30.60 -86.22
CA GLU A 217 -24.41 31.71 -86.99
C GLU A 217 -23.26 31.25 -87.89
N SER A 218 -22.38 30.37 -87.39
CA SER A 218 -21.33 29.75 -88.18
C SER A 218 -21.89 28.97 -89.37
N GLU A 219 -22.92 28.15 -89.17
CA GLU A 219 -23.59 27.42 -90.25
C GLU A 219 -24.23 28.36 -91.29
N ARG A 220 -24.78 29.50 -90.85
CA ARG A 220 -25.34 30.52 -91.75
C ARG A 220 -24.24 31.20 -92.58
N ILE A 221 -23.11 31.52 -91.95
CA ILE A 221 -21.95 32.12 -92.62
C ILE A 221 -21.37 31.13 -93.63
N GLU A 222 -21.22 29.86 -93.26
CA GLU A 222 -20.72 28.81 -94.15
C GLU A 222 -21.60 28.66 -95.40
N ARG A 223 -22.93 28.64 -95.24
CA ARG A 223 -23.86 28.64 -96.38
C ARG A 223 -23.72 29.89 -97.25
N ALA A 224 -23.62 31.07 -96.64
CA ALA A 224 -23.44 32.32 -97.40
C ALA A 224 -22.12 32.34 -98.17
N ILE A 225 -21.04 31.77 -97.61
CA ILE A 225 -19.76 31.62 -98.31
C ILE A 225 -19.89 30.67 -99.49
N LEU A 226 -20.59 29.54 -99.34
CA LEU A 226 -20.86 28.61 -100.43
C LEU A 226 -21.67 29.29 -101.55
N ASP A 227 -22.77 29.96 -101.20
CA ASP A 227 -23.62 30.69 -102.17
C ASP A 227 -22.81 31.75 -102.94
N LEU A 228 -21.97 32.54 -102.24
CA LEU A 228 -21.09 33.53 -102.87
C LEU A 228 -19.99 32.88 -103.73
N SER A 229 -19.48 31.72 -103.33
CA SER A 229 -18.47 30.99 -104.11
C SER A 229 -19.05 30.47 -105.42
N ASP A 230 -20.29 29.97 -105.39
CA ASP A 230 -21.03 29.55 -106.58
C ASP A 230 -21.31 30.75 -107.50
N GLU A 231 -21.74 31.91 -106.97
CA GLU A 231 -21.94 33.14 -107.74
C GLU A 231 -20.64 33.63 -108.41
N ILE A 232 -19.51 33.59 -107.68
CA ILE A 232 -18.19 33.91 -108.26
C ILE A 232 -17.82 32.93 -109.36
N TYR A 233 -18.09 31.63 -109.18
CA TYR A 233 -17.82 30.61 -110.20
C TYR A 233 -18.61 30.89 -111.48
N GLU A 234 -19.91 31.23 -111.36
CA GLU A 234 -20.74 31.61 -112.51
C GLU A 234 -20.23 32.89 -113.21
N ILE A 235 -19.80 33.91 -112.46
CA ILE A 235 -19.20 35.13 -113.03
C ILE A 235 -17.89 34.79 -113.77
N CYS A 236 -17.01 33.98 -113.16
CA CYS A 236 -15.76 33.58 -113.80
C CYS A 236 -16.00 32.73 -115.06
N GLU A 237 -17.02 31.88 -115.07
CA GLU A 237 -17.42 31.12 -116.26
C GLU A 237 -18.02 32.03 -117.35
N ALA A 238 -18.79 33.05 -116.98
CA ALA A 238 -19.32 34.06 -117.90
C ALA A 238 -18.21 34.94 -118.50
N ASP A 239 -17.22 35.34 -117.70
CA ASP A 239 -16.08 36.19 -118.11
C ASP A 239 -15.10 35.40 -119.01
N MET A 240 -14.91 34.10 -118.77
CA MET A 240 -14.09 33.23 -119.63
C MET A 240 -14.70 33.03 -121.03
N ASN A 241 -16.01 33.22 -121.19
CA ASN A 241 -16.72 33.13 -122.47
C ASN A 241 -16.80 34.46 -123.25
N GLN A 242 -16.29 35.58 -122.70
CA GLN A 242 -16.25 36.89 -123.36
C GLN A 242 -14.94 37.67 -123.08
N GLY A 243 -13.82 37.29 -123.71
CA GLY A 243 -12.74 38.26 -123.94
C GLY A 243 -11.31 37.78 -123.71
N LEU A 244 -10.61 37.61 -124.83
CA LEU A 244 -9.16 37.48 -124.92
C LEU A 244 -8.43 38.79 -124.58
N ASN A 245 -7.29 38.62 -123.89
CA ASN A 245 -6.06 39.43 -123.89
C ASN A 245 -6.08 40.80 -123.19
N GLN A 246 -5.38 40.88 -122.05
CA GLN A 246 -4.01 41.43 -121.96
C GLN A 246 -3.58 41.52 -120.49
N PHE A 247 -2.62 40.70 -120.05
CA PHE A 247 -1.34 41.09 -119.44
C PHE A 247 -0.67 39.88 -118.79
N SER A 248 0.53 39.58 -119.29
CA SER A 248 1.43 38.56 -118.77
C SER A 248 2.25 39.06 -117.57
N THR A 249 2.57 38.08 -116.71
CA THR A 249 3.78 37.93 -115.87
C THR A 249 3.93 38.91 -114.69
N THR A 250 4.03 38.44 -113.45
CA THR A 250 5.25 37.76 -112.95
C THR A 250 5.01 37.11 -111.57
N ASN A 251 5.62 35.93 -111.37
CA ASN A 251 6.29 35.41 -110.16
C ASN A 251 5.59 35.59 -108.79
N GLY A 252 5.35 34.57 -107.97
CA GLY A 252 5.97 33.27 -107.88
C GLY A 252 6.06 32.84 -106.41
N ALA A 253 6.34 31.55 -106.23
CA ALA A 253 6.95 30.93 -105.06
C ALA A 253 6.11 30.79 -103.77
N ASN A 254 5.43 29.65 -103.71
CA ASN A 254 5.69 28.64 -102.68
C ASN A 254 6.97 28.90 -101.89
N THR A 255 6.89 29.04 -100.56
CA THR A 255 8.02 28.68 -99.70
C THR A 255 7.56 28.42 -98.27
N GLY A 256 7.37 27.13 -97.94
CA GLY A 256 7.68 26.66 -96.60
C GLY A 256 9.17 26.89 -96.35
N GLN A 257 9.53 27.96 -95.65
CA GLN A 257 10.92 28.25 -95.30
C GLN A 257 11.24 27.70 -93.92
N ASN A 258 12.14 26.72 -93.94
CA ASN A 258 13.07 26.40 -92.87
C ASN A 258 13.84 27.70 -92.54
N LEU A 259 13.45 28.39 -91.47
CA LEU A 259 13.99 29.71 -91.11
C LEU A 259 15.46 29.60 -90.69
N ASN A 260 16.36 30.00 -91.58
CA ASN A 260 17.78 30.06 -91.33
C ASN A 260 18.10 31.40 -90.63
N TYR A 261 18.02 31.43 -89.30
CA TYR A 261 18.27 32.64 -88.48
C TYR A 261 19.78 32.96 -88.40
N THR A 262 20.34 33.59 -89.43
CA THR A 262 21.75 34.03 -89.48
C THR A 262 22.03 35.31 -88.68
N ASN A 263 21.01 36.12 -88.36
CA ASN A 263 21.15 37.35 -87.57
C ASN A 263 20.77 37.13 -86.09
N SER A 264 21.70 37.38 -85.15
CA SER A 264 21.49 37.21 -83.71
C SER A 264 20.39 38.13 -83.15
N ALA A 265 20.16 39.30 -83.76
CA ALA A 265 19.10 40.22 -83.36
C ALA A 265 17.69 39.68 -83.72
N THR A 266 17.55 39.06 -84.88
CA THR A 266 16.29 38.43 -85.31
C THR A 266 15.99 37.20 -84.47
N LEU A 267 17.02 36.38 -84.17
CA LEU A 267 16.87 35.22 -83.29
C LEU A 267 16.41 35.62 -81.88
N TRP A 268 16.93 36.73 -81.35
CA TRP A 268 16.53 37.23 -80.03
C TRP A 268 15.05 37.64 -79.98
N ASN A 269 14.58 38.42 -80.97
CA ASN A 269 13.17 38.84 -81.03
C ASN A 269 12.22 37.65 -81.06
N VAL A 270 12.54 36.64 -81.89
CA VAL A 270 11.74 35.43 -82.04
C VAL A 270 11.78 34.60 -80.75
N PHE A 271 12.97 34.38 -80.17
CA PHE A 271 13.12 33.68 -78.91
C PHE A 271 12.29 34.31 -77.80
N ARG A 272 12.38 35.62 -77.62
CA ARG A 272 11.63 36.35 -76.59
C ARG A 272 10.12 36.20 -76.76
N SER A 273 9.62 36.38 -77.99
CA SER A 273 8.19 36.27 -78.28
C SER A 273 7.64 34.88 -77.99
N LEU A 274 8.39 33.82 -78.34
CA LEU A 274 7.98 32.44 -78.07
C LEU A 274 7.96 32.11 -76.57
N VAL A 275 8.94 32.61 -75.82
CA VAL A 275 8.96 32.46 -74.36
C VAL A 275 7.74 33.13 -73.73
N ASP A 276 7.42 34.36 -74.15
CA ASP A 276 6.28 35.11 -73.61
C ASP A 276 4.94 34.43 -73.94
N GLN A 277 4.78 33.95 -75.18
CA GLN A 277 3.61 33.19 -75.59
C GLN A 277 3.44 31.90 -74.79
N ARG A 278 4.55 31.18 -74.55
CA ARG A 278 4.53 29.93 -73.80
C ARG A 278 4.19 30.12 -72.34
N ILE A 279 4.70 31.20 -71.72
CA ILE A 279 4.34 31.61 -70.37
C ILE A 279 2.84 31.91 -70.29
N ALA A 280 2.29 32.66 -71.24
CA ALA A 280 0.87 32.96 -71.30
C ALA A 280 0.01 31.70 -71.47
N ARG A 281 0.44 30.76 -72.33
CA ARG A 281 -0.26 29.50 -72.58
C ARG A 281 -0.25 28.56 -71.37
N GLU A 282 0.87 28.45 -70.68
CA GLU A 282 1.07 27.46 -69.61
C GLU A 282 0.89 28.05 -68.20
N SER A 283 0.58 29.35 -68.09
CA SER A 283 0.46 30.08 -66.82
C SER A 283 1.68 29.89 -65.89
N ARG A 284 2.88 29.80 -66.48
CA ARG A 284 4.14 29.58 -65.74
C ARG A 284 4.85 30.89 -65.42
N SER A 285 5.63 30.90 -64.34
CA SER A 285 6.51 32.02 -64.05
C SER A 285 7.72 32.04 -65.01
N LEU A 286 8.23 33.23 -65.31
CA LEU A 286 9.40 33.41 -66.18
C LEU A 286 10.62 32.62 -65.71
N ASN A 287 10.83 32.52 -64.39
CA ASN A 287 11.92 31.74 -63.81
C ASN A 287 11.76 30.23 -64.00
N SER A 288 10.53 29.70 -63.89
CA SER A 288 10.25 28.29 -64.15
C SER A 288 10.39 27.96 -65.65
N MET A 289 10.05 28.91 -66.52
CA MET A 289 10.24 28.77 -67.97
C MET A 289 11.73 28.69 -68.33
N PHE A 290 12.59 29.48 -67.68
CA PHE A 290 14.03 29.38 -67.91
C PHE A 290 14.63 28.05 -67.43
N ASP A 291 14.13 27.47 -66.33
CA ASP A 291 14.57 26.13 -65.89
C ASP A 291 14.23 25.06 -66.94
N GLU A 292 13.04 25.16 -67.53
CA GLU A 292 12.59 24.24 -68.56
C GLU A 292 13.35 24.40 -69.88
N ILE A 293 13.61 25.64 -70.31
CA ILE A 293 14.43 25.87 -71.51
C ILE A 293 15.81 25.26 -71.30
N THR A 294 16.42 25.50 -70.12
CA THR A 294 17.72 24.90 -69.77
C THR A 294 17.69 23.37 -69.68
N SER A 295 16.55 22.71 -69.43
CA SER A 295 16.47 21.25 -69.50
C SER A 295 16.41 20.72 -70.94
N MET A 296 16.02 21.57 -71.90
CA MET A 296 15.88 21.21 -73.31
C MET A 296 17.12 21.54 -74.16
N ILE A 297 17.97 22.47 -73.70
CA ILE A 297 19.18 22.88 -74.41
C ILE A 297 20.38 22.97 -73.47
N ASN A 298 21.58 22.74 -74.01
CA ASN A 298 22.78 22.52 -73.20
C ASN A 298 23.46 23.85 -72.81
N ILE A 299 22.71 24.77 -72.20
CA ILE A 299 23.20 26.05 -71.67
C ILE A 299 22.57 26.38 -70.32
N SER A 300 23.33 27.04 -69.45
CA SER A 300 22.89 27.35 -68.09
C SER A 300 21.71 28.33 -68.05
N LYS A 301 20.88 28.24 -67.01
CA LYS A 301 19.74 29.14 -66.77
C LYS A 301 20.13 30.61 -66.80
N SER A 302 21.28 30.95 -66.20
CA SER A 302 21.82 32.31 -66.21
C SER A 302 22.16 32.80 -67.62
N THR A 303 22.59 31.89 -68.51
CA THR A 303 22.87 32.20 -69.91
C THR A 303 21.59 32.43 -70.70
N VAL A 304 20.55 31.62 -70.48
CA VAL A 304 19.21 31.82 -71.06
C VAL A 304 18.61 33.15 -70.60
N TYR A 305 18.69 33.44 -69.30
CA TYR A 305 18.24 34.70 -68.70
C TYR A 305 18.97 35.91 -69.32
N ASN A 306 20.30 35.84 -69.44
CA ASN A 306 21.10 36.91 -70.02
C ASN A 306 20.80 37.13 -71.50
N PHE A 307 20.52 36.06 -72.25
CA PHE A 307 20.09 36.17 -73.64
C PHE A 307 18.69 36.79 -73.74
N TYR A 308 17.71 36.32 -72.96
CA TYR A 308 16.34 36.85 -72.94
C TYR A 308 16.33 38.36 -72.64
N HIS A 309 17.10 38.81 -71.65
CA HIS A 309 17.21 40.23 -71.29
C HIS A 309 18.27 41.01 -72.06
N ARG A 310 18.95 40.39 -73.03
CA ARG A 310 19.99 41.00 -73.88
C ARG A 310 21.11 41.69 -73.07
N LYS A 311 21.51 41.09 -71.95
CA LYS A 311 22.49 41.67 -71.01
C LYS A 311 23.94 41.48 -71.45
N THR A 312 24.21 40.47 -72.28
CA THR A 312 25.57 40.15 -72.77
C THR A 312 25.53 39.76 -74.24
N ASN A 313 26.65 39.97 -74.94
CA ASN A 313 26.82 39.42 -76.29
C ASN A 313 27.01 37.89 -76.17
N PRO A 314 26.08 37.09 -76.73
CA PRO A 314 26.13 35.65 -76.57
C PRO A 314 27.26 35.02 -77.40
N ARG A 315 27.89 33.98 -76.85
CA ARG A 315 28.84 33.16 -77.60
C ARG A 315 28.09 32.42 -78.71
N GLU A 316 28.79 32.06 -79.79
CA GLU A 316 28.19 31.35 -80.93
C GLU A 316 27.53 30.02 -80.51
N THR A 317 28.12 29.32 -79.53
CA THR A 317 27.52 28.12 -78.92
C THR A 317 26.16 28.40 -78.26
N THR A 318 26.02 29.53 -77.56
CA THR A 318 24.74 29.99 -76.99
C THR A 318 23.72 30.31 -78.08
N VAL A 319 24.15 30.99 -79.15
CA VAL A 319 23.28 31.33 -80.29
C VAL A 319 22.77 30.06 -80.97
N ASN A 320 23.63 29.05 -81.15
CA ASN A 320 23.27 27.79 -81.80
C ASN A 320 22.29 26.95 -80.96
N GLU A 321 22.52 26.86 -79.65
CA GLU A 321 21.61 26.16 -78.73
C GLU A 321 20.23 26.84 -78.66
N ILE A 322 20.20 28.18 -78.61
CA ILE A 322 18.93 28.92 -78.62
C ILE A 322 18.23 28.80 -79.97
N ARG A 323 18.96 28.81 -81.10
CA ARG A 323 18.39 28.54 -82.42
C ARG A 323 17.74 27.16 -82.49
N ARG A 324 18.40 26.14 -81.93
CA ARG A 324 17.85 24.78 -81.85
C ARG A 324 16.54 24.74 -81.08
N TRP A 325 16.47 25.44 -79.94
CA TRP A 325 15.24 25.55 -79.16
C TRP A 325 14.14 26.29 -79.93
N VAL A 326 14.45 27.45 -80.51
CA VAL A 326 13.49 28.26 -81.29
C VAL A 326 12.89 27.45 -82.44
N ASN A 327 13.71 26.74 -83.21
CA ASN A 327 13.23 25.91 -84.32
C ASN A 327 12.29 24.79 -83.83
N GLY A 328 12.61 24.16 -82.70
CA GLY A 328 11.76 23.16 -82.07
C GLY A 328 10.43 23.73 -81.57
N GLU A 329 10.46 24.91 -80.97
CA GLU A 329 9.26 25.55 -80.41
C GLU A 329 8.35 26.14 -81.50
N VAL A 330 8.91 26.70 -82.58
CA VAL A 330 8.14 27.08 -83.78
C VAL A 330 7.46 25.87 -84.41
N GLY A 331 8.18 24.74 -84.52
CA GLY A 331 7.61 23.47 -84.99
C GLY A 331 6.45 22.98 -84.11
N ARG A 332 6.58 23.09 -82.77
CA ARG A 332 5.51 22.76 -81.82
C ARG A 332 4.32 23.70 -81.94
N ASN A 333 4.53 25.01 -82.06
CA ASN A 333 3.46 25.99 -82.23
C ASN A 333 2.71 25.79 -83.56
N ASN A 334 3.40 25.48 -84.64
CA ASN A 334 2.75 25.17 -85.93
C ASN A 334 1.94 23.87 -85.87
N ASN A 335 2.44 22.84 -85.17
CA ASN A 335 1.68 21.61 -84.93
C ASN A 335 0.51 21.80 -83.96
N LEU A 336 0.61 22.68 -82.96
CA LEU A 336 -0.48 23.03 -82.06
C LEU A 336 -1.56 23.86 -82.77
N ASN A 337 -1.18 24.75 -83.68
CA ASN A 337 -2.13 25.44 -84.55
C ASN A 337 -2.85 24.45 -85.47
N ASN A 338 -2.14 23.48 -86.06
CA ASN A 338 -2.79 22.41 -86.83
C ASN A 338 -3.63 21.45 -85.96
N LEU A 339 -3.25 21.18 -84.72
CA LEU A 339 -4.05 20.39 -83.77
C LEU A 339 -5.30 21.16 -83.31
N TYR A 340 -5.24 22.48 -83.17
CA TYR A 340 -6.40 23.33 -82.96
C TYR A 340 -7.33 23.34 -84.19
N THR A 341 -6.78 23.34 -85.41
CA THR A 341 -7.57 23.21 -86.65
C THR A 341 -8.20 21.82 -86.80
N ILE A 342 -7.56 20.77 -86.30
CA ILE A 342 -8.07 19.39 -86.36
C ILE A 342 -9.07 19.10 -85.22
N LEU A 343 -8.89 19.68 -84.03
CA LEU A 343 -9.81 19.54 -82.88
C LEU A 343 -11.03 20.47 -82.94
N MET A 344 -11.06 21.45 -83.86
CA MET A 344 -12.23 22.29 -84.16
C MET A 344 -13.04 21.80 -85.38
N ASN A 345 -12.59 20.74 -86.07
CA ASN A 345 -13.28 20.14 -87.21
C ASN A 345 -13.88 18.74 -86.90
N VAL A 346 -14.17 18.45 -85.62
CA VAL A 346 -15.02 17.35 -85.14
C VAL A 346 -16.00 17.92 -84.12
#